data_AF-A0A7J4DRG1-F1
#
_entry.id   AF-A0A7J4DRG1-F1
#
_cell.length_a   1.000
_cell.length_b   1.000
_cell.length_c   1.000
_cell.angle_alpha   90.00
_cell.angle_beta   90.00
_cell.angle_gamma   90.00
#
_symmetry.space_group_name_H-M   'P 1'
#
loop_
_entity.id
_entity.type
_entity.pdbx_description
1 polymer ?
#
loop_
_entity_poly.entity_id
_entity_poly.type
_entity_poly.pdbx_seq_one_letter_code
_entity_poly.pdbx_strand_id
1 'polypeptide(L)'
;MAKHKADRSIAFDFMGEHDTSPHDLITRRYPMVAIINPYTKEVIVKKGEEITEEKAKEIEKAGIERVKVRSVLTCKAPFGVCAKCYGKDLGRRKPVQIGEAVGIIAAQSIGEPGTQLTMRTFHIGGVAVRGTEKSSYEATIDGKVRIYDADILVTEDKELVFINRAGKIIVYDPETKKEYDRYQIPYGSKLKISPKNIKDLKPGQVFSLKKDVSEIEWEDVKRGQTLVEWDTHADPILA
;
A
#
# COMPACT_ATOMS: atom_id res chain seq x y z
N MET A 1 39.44 2.53 21.90
CA MET A 1 39.21 2.54 20.43
C MET A 1 38.02 1.64 20.08
N ALA A 2 36.79 2.10 20.31
CA ALA A 2 35.59 1.37 19.90
C ALA A 2 35.11 1.96 18.56
N LYS A 3 35.57 1.40 17.43
CA LYS A 3 35.04 1.79 16.12
C LYS A 3 33.61 1.24 16.02
N HIS A 4 32.62 2.10 16.17
CA HIS A 4 31.25 1.87 15.73
C HIS A 4 31.27 1.45 14.25
N LYS A 5 31.28 0.14 13.97
CA LYS A 5 30.94 -0.38 12.65
C LYS A 5 29.44 -0.17 12.51
N ALA A 6 29.06 0.97 11.93
CA ALA A 6 27.69 1.18 11.44
C ALA A 6 27.29 -0.08 10.65
N ASP A 7 26.19 -0.71 11.04
CA ASP A 7 25.67 -1.92 10.41
C ASP A 7 25.09 -1.51 9.04
N ARG A 8 25.96 -1.38 8.04
CA ARG A 8 25.66 -0.91 6.67
C ARG A 8 24.96 -2.01 5.86
N SER A 9 23.82 -2.48 6.37
CA SER A 9 22.91 -3.38 5.67
C SER A 9 21.61 -2.63 5.37
N ILE A 10 20.99 -2.93 4.23
CA ILE A 10 19.62 -2.46 3.97
C ILE A 10 18.69 -3.55 4.47
N ALA A 11 17.89 -3.22 5.48
CA ALA A 11 16.74 -4.00 5.85
C ALA A 11 15.61 -3.63 4.89
N PHE A 12 15.06 -4.62 4.20
CA PHE A 12 13.78 -4.46 3.53
C PHE A 12 12.70 -4.75 4.55
N ASP A 13 11.85 -3.76 4.80
CA ASP A 13 10.65 -3.88 5.63
C ASP A 13 9.48 -4.23 4.71
N PHE A 14 8.79 -5.33 5.01
CA PHE A 14 7.62 -5.78 4.25
C PHE A 14 6.30 -5.23 4.80
N MET A 15 6.34 -4.51 5.92
CA MET A 15 5.19 -3.83 6.49
C MET A 15 5.05 -2.43 5.90
N GLY A 16 4.30 -2.33 4.80
CA GLY A 16 3.90 -1.07 4.20
C GLY A 16 2.78 -1.29 3.17
N GLU A 17 1.96 -0.26 2.94
CA GLU A 17 1.09 -0.17 1.75
C GLU A 17 1.99 -0.07 0.51
N HIS A 18 2.49 -1.21 0.06
CA HIS A 18 3.23 -1.31 -1.18
C HIS A 18 2.39 -2.09 -2.17
N ASP A 19 2.17 -1.52 -3.36
CA ASP A 19 1.48 -2.18 -4.48
C ASP A 19 2.22 -3.42 -5.01
N THR A 20 3.36 -3.79 -4.40
CA THR A 20 4.22 -4.90 -4.83
C THR A 20 4.36 -5.94 -3.73
N SER A 21 4.24 -7.22 -4.12
CA SER A 21 4.43 -8.34 -3.19
C SER A 21 5.86 -8.32 -2.62
N PRO A 22 6.01 -8.54 -1.29
CA PRO A 22 7.30 -8.74 -0.62
C PRO A 22 8.27 -9.67 -1.38
N HIS A 23 7.72 -10.70 -2.02
CA HIS A 23 8.43 -11.68 -2.83
C HIS A 23 9.32 -11.04 -3.89
N ASP A 24 8.82 -10.06 -4.64
CA ASP A 24 9.52 -9.53 -5.81
C ASP A 24 10.73 -8.66 -5.44
N LEU A 25 10.74 -8.08 -4.24
CA LEU A 25 11.81 -7.22 -3.75
C LEU A 25 13.05 -8.00 -3.29
N ILE A 26 12.84 -9.21 -2.74
CA ILE A 26 13.91 -10.07 -2.21
C ILE A 26 14.39 -11.14 -3.18
N THR A 27 13.53 -11.59 -4.09
CA THR A 27 13.92 -12.60 -5.07
C THR A 27 15.14 -12.09 -5.84
N ARG A 28 16.10 -12.98 -6.13
CA ARG A 28 17.30 -12.68 -6.93
C ARG A 28 18.37 -11.83 -6.20
N ARG A 29 18.19 -11.56 -4.91
CA ARG A 29 19.20 -10.95 -4.03
C ARG A 29 19.89 -11.99 -3.15
N TYR A 30 20.94 -11.55 -2.46
CA TYR A 30 21.73 -12.37 -1.54
C TYR A 30 21.60 -11.82 -0.12
N PRO A 31 21.30 -12.64 0.91
CA PRO A 31 21.14 -12.17 2.26
C PRO A 31 22.50 -11.93 2.91
N MET A 32 22.59 -10.90 3.74
CA MET A 32 23.82 -10.54 4.46
C MET A 32 24.01 -11.38 5.73
N VAL A 33 22.90 -11.87 6.29
CA VAL A 33 22.82 -12.74 7.47
C VAL A 33 21.96 -13.95 7.08
N ALA A 34 22.16 -15.10 7.73
CA ALA A 34 21.28 -16.25 7.49
C ALA A 34 19.85 -15.89 7.89
N ILE A 35 18.88 -16.30 7.07
CA ILE A 35 17.45 -16.11 7.34
C ILE A 35 16.97 -17.37 8.05
N ILE A 36 16.43 -17.20 9.26
CA ILE A 36 16.01 -18.28 10.13
C ILE A 36 14.52 -18.14 10.37
N ASN A 37 13.79 -19.25 10.29
CA ASN A 37 12.38 -19.28 10.63
C ASN A 37 12.20 -19.04 12.14
N PRO A 38 11.42 -18.04 12.58
CA PRO A 38 11.24 -17.75 14.00
C PRO A 38 10.51 -18.87 14.77
N TYR A 39 9.67 -19.65 14.08
CA TYR A 39 8.86 -20.72 14.67
C TYR A 39 9.62 -22.05 14.73
N THR A 40 10.18 -22.50 13.59
CA THR A 40 10.85 -23.81 13.50
C THR A 40 12.34 -23.76 13.88
N LYS A 41 12.93 -22.55 13.95
CA LYS A 41 14.38 -22.31 14.12
C LYS A 41 15.26 -22.90 13.00
N GLU A 42 14.66 -23.33 11.90
CA GLU A 42 15.37 -23.85 10.74
C GLU A 42 15.93 -22.70 9.88
N VAL A 43 17.07 -22.95 9.24
CA VAL A 43 17.70 -21.97 8.34
C VAL A 43 17.06 -22.08 6.97
N ILE A 44 16.26 -21.08 6.59
CA ILE A 44 15.60 -21.00 5.28
C ILE A 44 16.63 -20.68 4.18
N VAL A 45 17.48 -19.68 4.43
CA VAL A 45 18.52 -19.24 3.47
C VAL A 45 19.83 -18.98 4.20
N LYS A 46 20.92 -19.60 3.73
CA LYS A 46 22.25 -19.36 4.30
C LYS A 46 22.78 -17.98 3.90
N LYS A 47 23.69 -17.45 4.71
CA LYS A 47 24.37 -16.19 4.42
C LYS A 47 25.07 -16.24 3.05
N GLY A 48 24.73 -15.30 2.17
CA GLY A 48 25.36 -15.18 0.86
C GLY A 48 24.94 -16.25 -0.16
N GLU A 49 23.86 -16.96 0.10
CA GLU A 49 23.17 -17.85 -0.84
C GLU A 49 22.11 -17.07 -1.65
N GLU A 50 21.82 -17.48 -2.89
CA GLU A 50 20.79 -16.79 -3.69
C GLU A 50 19.39 -17.05 -3.12
N ILE A 51 18.58 -16.00 -3.01
CA ILE A 51 17.16 -16.09 -2.69
C ILE A 51 16.41 -16.44 -3.98
N THR A 52 16.03 -17.71 -4.12
CA THR A 52 15.16 -18.21 -5.21
C THR A 52 13.69 -17.90 -4.92
N GLU A 53 12.83 -18.02 -5.93
CA GLU A 53 11.38 -17.79 -5.79
C GLU A 53 10.75 -18.73 -4.75
N GLU A 54 11.20 -19.98 -4.70
CA GLU A 54 10.75 -20.96 -3.69
C GLU A 54 11.11 -20.51 -2.27
N LYS A 55 12.35 -20.05 -2.07
CA LYS A 55 12.82 -19.55 -0.77
C LYS A 55 12.14 -18.24 -0.38
N ALA A 56 11.87 -17.36 -1.34
CA ALA A 56 11.13 -16.13 -1.10
C ALA A 56 9.71 -16.42 -0.59
N LYS A 57 9.01 -17.40 -1.19
CA LYS A 57 7.69 -17.86 -0.70
C LYS A 57 7.77 -18.48 0.69
N GLU A 58 8.84 -19.20 1.01
CA GLU A 58 9.04 -19.77 2.34
C GLU A 58 9.26 -18.68 3.40
N ILE A 59 10.04 -17.64 3.08
CA ILE A 59 10.25 -16.46 3.94
C ILE A 59 8.92 -15.75 4.22
N GLU A 60 8.08 -15.58 3.20
CA GLU A 60 6.76 -14.95 3.31
C GLU A 60 5.81 -15.80 4.19
N LYS A 61 5.76 -17.11 3.96
CA LYS A 61 4.97 -18.04 4.79
C LYS A 61 5.43 -18.09 6.24
N ALA A 62 6.73 -17.91 6.49
CA ALA A 62 7.29 -17.83 7.82
C ALA A 62 6.94 -16.51 8.56
N GLY A 63 6.27 -15.57 7.89
CA GLY A 63 5.86 -14.29 8.49
C GLY A 63 7.04 -13.38 8.84
N ILE A 64 8.16 -13.49 8.11
CA ILE A 64 9.34 -12.68 8.37
C ILE A 64 9.11 -11.29 7.79
N GLU A 65 9.00 -10.28 8.66
CA GLU A 65 8.68 -8.89 8.28
C GLU A 65 9.89 -8.10 7.77
N ARG A 66 11.12 -8.52 8.11
CA ARG A 66 12.35 -7.80 7.79
C ARG A 66 13.47 -8.72 7.34
N VAL A 67 14.10 -8.42 6.20
CA VAL A 67 15.25 -9.18 5.71
C VAL A 67 16.42 -8.25 5.38
N LYS A 68 17.60 -8.58 5.93
CA LYS A 68 18.86 -7.90 5.62
C LYS A 68 19.50 -8.50 4.37
N VAL A 69 19.44 -7.78 3.25
CA VAL A 69 20.07 -8.19 1.98
C VAL A 69 21.29 -7.35 1.64
N ARG A 70 22.13 -7.88 0.75
CA ARG A 70 23.22 -7.12 0.14
C ARG A 70 22.65 -6.11 -0.85
N SER A 71 23.25 -4.92 -0.86
CA SER A 71 22.91 -3.84 -1.78
C SER A 71 24.14 -3.32 -2.49
N VAL A 72 23.92 -2.72 -3.66
CA VAL A 72 24.93 -1.96 -4.40
C VAL A 72 25.40 -0.74 -3.61
N LEU A 73 24.51 -0.11 -2.83
CA LEU A 73 24.81 1.09 -2.02
C LEU A 73 25.77 0.80 -0.86
N THR A 74 25.80 -0.45 -0.40
CA THR A 74 26.64 -0.89 0.73
C THR A 74 27.83 -1.72 0.27
N CYS A 75 28.13 -1.71 -1.04
CA CYS A 75 29.26 -2.44 -1.59
C CYS A 75 30.60 -1.83 -1.12
N LYS A 76 31.62 -2.68 -0.97
CA LYS A 76 32.97 -2.27 -0.54
C LYS A 76 34.01 -2.42 -1.66
N ALA A 77 33.56 -2.72 -2.87
CA ALA A 77 34.47 -2.77 -4.01
C ALA A 77 35.07 -1.37 -4.22
N PRO A 78 36.40 -1.24 -4.42
CA PRO A 78 37.03 0.06 -4.61
C PRO A 78 36.58 0.73 -5.91
N PHE A 79 36.35 -0.07 -6.95
CA PHE A 79 35.80 0.37 -8.23
C PHE A 79 34.72 -0.63 -8.68
N GLY A 80 33.58 -0.10 -9.12
CA GLY A 80 32.43 -0.92 -9.55
C GLY A 80 31.66 -1.56 -8.40
N VAL A 81 31.00 -2.68 -8.69
CA VAL A 81 30.12 -3.40 -7.76
C VAL A 81 30.43 -4.89 -7.84
N CYS A 82 30.45 -5.59 -6.70
CA CYS A 82 30.66 -7.04 -6.71
C CYS A 82 29.38 -7.80 -7.12
N ALA A 83 29.55 -8.97 -7.74
CA ALA A 83 28.44 -9.78 -8.25
C ALA A 83 27.35 -10.09 -7.20
N LYS A 84 27.74 -10.35 -5.94
CA LYS A 84 26.79 -10.64 -4.85
C LYS A 84 26.01 -9.42 -4.36
N CYS A 85 26.55 -8.21 -4.53
CA CYS A 85 25.85 -6.97 -4.16
C CYS A 85 24.91 -6.50 -5.27
N TYR A 86 25.25 -6.78 -6.54
CA TYR A 86 24.38 -6.55 -7.68
C TYR A 86 23.24 -7.58 -7.75
N GLY A 87 23.58 -8.86 -7.60
CA GLY A 87 22.62 -9.96 -7.66
C GLY A 87 22.57 -10.61 -9.03
N LYS A 88 21.35 -10.83 -9.52
CA LYS A 88 21.07 -11.47 -10.80
C LYS A 88 20.90 -10.44 -11.91
N ASP A 89 21.40 -10.76 -13.09
CA ASP A 89 21.08 -10.04 -14.32
C ASP A 89 19.61 -10.33 -14.70
N LEU A 90 18.80 -9.28 -14.79
CA LEU A 90 17.37 -9.38 -15.12
C LEU A 90 17.12 -9.80 -16.57
N GLY A 91 18.03 -9.48 -17.50
CA GLY A 91 17.91 -9.85 -18.90
C GLY A 91 18.21 -11.33 -19.12
N ARG A 92 19.31 -11.83 -18.54
CA ARG A 92 19.75 -13.23 -18.72
C ARG A 92 19.20 -14.20 -17.67
N ARG A 93 18.57 -13.70 -16.60
CA ARG A 93 18.10 -14.49 -15.45
C ARG A 93 19.20 -15.40 -14.87
N LYS A 94 20.44 -14.92 -14.83
CA LYS A 94 21.59 -15.61 -14.24
C LYS A 94 22.37 -14.64 -13.35
N PRO A 95 23.18 -15.11 -12.38
CA PRO A 95 24.09 -14.25 -11.65
C PRO A 95 24.93 -13.41 -12.61
N VAL A 96 25.14 -12.14 -12.29
CA VAL A 96 25.93 -11.24 -13.15
C VAL A 96 27.36 -11.75 -13.29
N GLN A 97 27.91 -11.66 -14.51
CA GLN A 97 29.28 -12.07 -14.78
C GLN A 97 30.27 -10.96 -14.41
N ILE A 98 31.49 -11.33 -14.08
CA ILE A 98 32.56 -10.36 -13.82
C ILE A 98 32.93 -9.68 -15.14
N GLY A 99 32.96 -8.35 -15.13
CA GLY A 99 33.24 -7.53 -16.32
C GLY A 99 32.01 -6.96 -17.01
N GLU A 100 30.80 -7.29 -16.55
CA GLU A 100 29.56 -6.71 -17.10
C GLU A 100 29.47 -5.20 -16.80
N ALA A 101 29.11 -4.41 -17.80
CA ALA A 101 28.96 -2.95 -17.70
C ALA A 101 27.63 -2.54 -17.03
N VAL A 102 27.39 -2.99 -15.79
CA VAL A 102 26.14 -2.79 -15.04
C VAL A 102 25.73 -1.31 -14.89
N GLY A 103 26.69 -0.39 -14.87
CA GLY A 103 26.40 1.05 -14.81
C GLY A 103 25.73 1.60 -16.07
N ILE A 104 26.20 1.16 -17.25
CA ILE A 104 25.61 1.56 -18.54
C ILE A 104 24.21 0.97 -18.68
N ILE A 105 24.06 -0.32 -18.31
CA ILE A 105 22.76 -1.02 -18.33
C ILE A 105 21.75 -0.30 -17.44
N ALA A 106 22.15 0.08 -16.21
CA ALA A 106 21.29 0.80 -15.29
C ALA A 106 20.89 2.19 -15.82
N ALA A 107 21.83 2.93 -16.42
CA ALA A 107 21.56 4.24 -16.99
C ALA A 107 20.54 4.17 -18.13
N GLN A 108 20.68 3.21 -19.05
CA GLN A 108 19.73 3.02 -20.15
C GLN A 108 18.35 2.56 -19.66
N SER A 109 18.33 1.65 -18.68
CA SER A 109 17.09 1.11 -18.11
C SER A 109 16.21 2.17 -17.44
N ILE A 110 16.79 3.30 -17.03
CA ILE A 110 16.05 4.47 -16.53
C ILE A 110 15.83 5.48 -17.66
N GLY A 111 16.85 5.72 -18.50
CA GLY A 111 16.83 6.74 -19.54
C GLY A 111 15.84 6.49 -20.67
N GLU A 112 15.79 5.27 -21.24
CA GLU A 112 14.90 4.95 -22.36
C GLU A 112 13.42 5.00 -21.97
N PRO A 113 12.97 4.41 -20.84
CA PRO A 113 11.60 4.60 -20.38
C PRO A 113 11.30 6.05 -20.02
N GLY A 114 12.27 6.80 -19.49
CA GLY A 114 12.11 8.22 -19.17
C GLY A 114 11.86 9.09 -20.39
N THR A 115 12.66 8.93 -21.45
CA THR A 115 12.45 9.66 -22.71
C THR A 115 11.13 9.25 -23.36
N GLN A 116 10.78 7.96 -23.31
CA GLN A 116 9.48 7.48 -23.78
C GLN A 116 8.31 8.09 -23.00
N LEU A 117 8.42 8.16 -21.66
CA LEU A 117 7.39 8.75 -20.82
C LEU A 117 7.21 10.22 -21.17
N THR A 118 8.30 10.99 -21.30
CA THR A 118 8.21 12.40 -21.68
C THR A 118 7.54 12.61 -23.04
N MET A 119 7.88 11.79 -24.05
CA MET A 119 7.20 11.88 -25.34
C MET A 119 5.71 11.57 -25.20
N ARG A 120 5.33 10.50 -24.49
CA ARG A 120 3.90 10.15 -24.32
C ARG A 120 3.13 11.19 -23.52
N THR A 121 3.71 11.75 -22.46
CA THR A 121 3.02 12.71 -21.58
C THR A 121 2.87 14.08 -22.22
N PHE A 122 3.82 14.58 -22.99
CA PHE A 122 3.68 15.91 -23.62
C PHE A 122 2.70 15.92 -24.80
N HIS A 123 2.60 14.82 -25.56
CA HIS A 123 1.65 14.74 -26.68
C HIS A 123 0.20 14.53 -26.19
N ILE A 124 0.02 13.99 -24.97
CA ILE A 124 -1.30 13.84 -24.32
C ILE A 124 -1.61 15.04 -23.40
N GLY A 125 -0.60 15.69 -22.84
CA GLY A 125 -0.70 16.67 -21.74
C GLY A 125 -1.36 18.01 -22.05
N GLY A 126 -1.80 18.25 -23.29
CA GLY A 126 -2.66 19.38 -23.65
C GLY A 126 -4.16 19.08 -23.50
N VAL A 127 -4.53 17.81 -23.44
CA VAL A 127 -5.89 17.37 -23.12
C VAL A 127 -5.82 16.86 -21.69
N ALA A 128 -6.34 17.65 -20.75
CA ALA A 128 -6.56 17.16 -19.40
C ALA A 128 -7.54 15.97 -19.49
N VAL A 129 -7.01 14.78 -19.72
CA VAL A 129 -7.70 13.55 -19.33
C VAL A 129 -7.61 13.60 -17.82
N ARG A 130 -8.59 14.29 -17.22
CA ARG A 130 -9.08 13.98 -15.87
C ARG A 130 -9.36 12.48 -15.93
N GLY A 131 -8.34 11.67 -15.65
CA GLY A 131 -8.57 10.31 -15.23
C GLY A 131 -9.59 10.44 -14.13
N THR A 132 -10.68 9.71 -14.26
CA THR A 132 -11.72 9.62 -13.24
C THR A 132 -11.04 9.06 -11.98
N GLU A 133 -10.35 9.92 -11.23
CA GLU A 133 -10.06 9.66 -9.84
C GLU A 133 -11.44 9.38 -9.27
N LYS A 134 -11.64 8.16 -8.79
CA LYS A 134 -12.90 7.78 -8.18
C LYS A 134 -13.08 8.71 -7.01
N SER A 135 -13.88 9.75 -7.18
CA SER A 135 -14.28 10.71 -6.17
C SER A 135 -15.47 10.18 -5.37
N SER A 136 -15.91 8.96 -5.65
CA SER A 136 -17.04 8.33 -4.98
C SER A 136 -16.87 6.82 -4.87
N TYR A 137 -17.44 6.27 -3.80
CA TYR A 137 -17.69 4.84 -3.65
C TYR A 137 -19.18 4.57 -3.85
N GLU A 138 -19.50 3.58 -4.67
CA GLU A 138 -20.86 3.10 -4.92
C GLU A 138 -21.02 1.69 -4.35
N ALA A 139 -22.22 1.35 -3.88
CA ALA A 139 -22.50 0.00 -3.41
C ALA A 139 -22.57 -0.99 -4.57
N THR A 140 -21.77 -2.07 -4.50
CA THR A 140 -21.77 -3.12 -5.52
C THR A 140 -23.02 -4.00 -5.47
N ILE A 141 -23.67 -4.06 -4.30
CA ILE A 141 -24.82 -4.92 -4.01
C ILE A 141 -25.87 -4.19 -3.18
N ASP A 142 -27.08 -4.72 -3.17
CA ASP A 142 -28.12 -4.33 -2.21
C ASP A 142 -27.74 -4.87 -0.83
N GLY A 143 -27.80 -4.03 0.21
CA GLY A 143 -27.40 -4.45 1.54
C GLY A 143 -27.48 -3.35 2.60
N LYS A 144 -27.06 -3.69 3.81
CA LYS A 144 -26.93 -2.74 4.90
C LYS A 144 -25.49 -2.26 5.01
N VAL A 145 -25.36 -1.00 5.45
CA VAL A 145 -24.05 -0.38 5.67
C VAL A 145 -23.73 -0.36 7.15
N ARG A 146 -22.47 -0.67 7.46
CA ARG A 146 -21.90 -0.49 8.79
C ARG A 146 -20.62 0.32 8.69
N ILE A 147 -20.48 1.29 9.59
CA ILE A 147 -19.33 2.17 9.64
C ILE A 147 -18.54 1.85 10.92
N TYR A 148 -17.23 1.72 10.79
CA TYR A 148 -16.31 1.41 11.88
C TYR A 148 -15.22 2.47 12.00
N ASP A 149 -14.77 2.71 13.24
CA ASP A 149 -13.64 3.57 13.60
C ASP A 149 -13.71 4.95 12.92
N ALA A 150 -14.91 5.55 12.96
CA ALA A 150 -15.22 6.77 12.22
C ALA A 150 -15.70 7.88 13.14
N ASP A 151 -15.10 9.06 12.97
CA ASP A 151 -15.62 10.31 13.52
C ASP A 151 -16.32 11.07 12.40
N ILE A 152 -17.60 11.39 12.58
CA ILE A 152 -18.46 12.03 11.58
C ILE A 152 -18.98 13.35 12.14
N LEU A 153 -18.73 14.45 11.44
CA LEU A 153 -19.23 15.78 11.76
C LEU A 153 -20.47 16.10 10.93
N VAL A 154 -21.48 16.71 11.55
CA VAL A 154 -22.62 17.31 10.84
C VAL A 154 -22.29 18.77 10.50
N THR A 155 -22.21 19.10 9.22
CA THR A 155 -22.04 20.49 8.74
C THR A 155 -23.34 21.29 8.90
N GLU A 156 -23.28 22.62 8.82
CA GLU A 156 -24.47 23.50 8.82
C GLU A 156 -25.49 23.12 7.74
N ASP A 157 -25.02 22.64 6.60
CA ASP A 157 -25.83 22.14 5.48
C ASP A 157 -26.45 20.74 5.73
N LYS A 158 -26.35 20.22 6.97
CA LYS A 158 -26.78 18.86 7.36
C LYS A 158 -26.09 17.73 6.60
N GLU A 159 -24.95 18.01 5.99
CA GLU A 159 -24.08 17.00 5.40
C GLU A 159 -23.25 16.29 6.48
N LEU A 160 -23.01 14.99 6.28
CA LEU A 160 -22.20 14.17 7.17
C LEU A 160 -20.78 14.05 6.59
N VAL A 161 -19.77 14.53 7.32
CA VAL A 161 -18.37 14.58 6.85
C VAL A 161 -17.47 13.75 7.75
N PHE A 162 -16.67 12.87 7.17
CA PHE A 162 -15.66 12.11 7.91
C PHE A 162 -14.48 13.00 8.32
N ILE A 163 -14.16 13.01 9.61
CA ILE A 163 -13.02 13.77 10.15
C ILE A 163 -11.87 12.85 10.61
N ASN A 164 -11.90 11.57 10.24
CA ASN A 164 -10.86 10.60 10.59
C ASN A 164 -10.42 9.78 9.36
N ARG A 165 -9.13 9.47 9.27
CA ARG A 165 -8.51 8.66 8.20
C ARG A 165 -8.64 7.14 8.42
N ALA A 166 -9.03 6.71 9.62
CA ALA A 166 -9.18 5.31 9.98
C ALA A 166 -10.57 4.73 9.66
N GLY A 167 -11.51 5.58 9.24
CA GLY A 167 -12.91 5.22 9.00
C GLY A 167 -13.06 4.17 7.91
N LYS A 168 -13.87 3.15 8.18
CA LYS A 168 -14.18 2.08 7.23
C LYS A 168 -15.68 1.94 7.06
N ILE A 169 -16.14 1.87 5.81
CA ILE A 169 -17.50 1.44 5.47
C ILE A 169 -17.45 0.00 5.02
N ILE A 170 -18.37 -0.80 5.56
CA ILE A 170 -18.58 -2.19 5.16
C ILE A 170 -20.02 -2.35 4.70
N VAL A 171 -20.18 -2.88 3.49
CA VAL A 171 -21.49 -3.28 2.94
C VAL A 171 -21.67 -4.78 3.23
N TYR A 172 -22.77 -5.13 3.89
CA TYR A 172 -23.09 -6.51 4.24
C TYR A 172 -24.53 -6.86 3.87
N ASP A 173 -24.75 -8.12 3.52
CA ASP A 173 -26.09 -8.64 3.25
C ASP A 173 -26.77 -9.05 4.58
N PRO A 174 -28.00 -8.57 4.86
CA PRO A 174 -28.73 -8.92 6.07
C PRO A 174 -29.08 -10.41 6.19
N GLU A 175 -29.25 -11.15 5.09
CA GLU A 175 -29.65 -12.56 5.11
C GLU A 175 -28.47 -13.48 5.38
N THR A 176 -27.35 -13.26 4.68
CA THR A 176 -26.16 -14.12 4.76
C THR A 176 -25.14 -13.64 5.79
N LYS A 177 -25.29 -12.41 6.33
CA LYS A 177 -24.31 -11.70 7.19
C LYS A 177 -22.90 -11.64 6.61
N LYS A 178 -22.76 -11.85 5.29
CA LYS A 178 -21.47 -11.86 4.61
C LYS A 178 -21.07 -10.41 4.31
N GLU A 179 -19.86 -10.04 4.70
CA GLU A 179 -19.24 -8.77 4.30
C GLU A 179 -18.75 -8.91 2.86
N TYR A 180 -19.20 -8.01 1.97
CA TYR A 180 -18.82 -8.06 0.55
C TYR A 180 -17.76 -7.03 0.23
N ASP A 181 -18.01 -5.78 0.63
CA ASP A 181 -17.15 -4.66 0.30
C ASP A 181 -16.68 -3.95 1.56
N ARG A 182 -15.38 -3.64 1.60
CA ARG A 182 -14.74 -2.84 2.64
C ARG A 182 -14.04 -1.67 2.00
N TYR A 183 -14.53 -0.47 2.27
CA TYR A 183 -13.97 0.78 1.77
C TYR A 183 -13.28 1.52 2.91
N GLN A 184 -12.03 1.91 2.69
CA GLN A 184 -11.31 2.84 3.55
C GLN A 184 -11.60 4.25 3.06
N ILE A 185 -12.04 5.11 3.97
CA ILE A 185 -12.59 6.42 3.60
C ILE A 185 -11.52 7.49 3.83
N PRO A 186 -11.24 8.34 2.83
CA PRO A 186 -10.39 9.50 3.01
C PRO A 186 -10.95 10.49 4.05
N TYR A 187 -10.07 11.34 4.57
CA TYR A 187 -10.50 12.46 5.41
C TYR A 187 -11.30 13.48 4.58
N GLY A 188 -12.33 14.08 5.16
CA GLY A 188 -13.16 15.09 4.51
C GLY A 188 -14.20 14.53 3.53
N SER A 189 -14.36 13.22 3.46
CA SER A 189 -15.37 12.63 2.58
C SER A 189 -16.78 12.87 3.11
N LYS A 190 -17.71 13.18 2.20
CA LYS A 190 -19.13 13.41 2.46
C LYS A 190 -19.90 12.09 2.34
N LEU A 191 -20.54 11.67 3.42
CA LEU A 191 -21.43 10.52 3.46
C LEU A 191 -22.81 10.89 2.90
N LYS A 192 -23.27 10.15 1.89
CA LYS A 192 -24.58 10.38 1.23
C LYS A 192 -25.72 9.55 1.81
N ILE A 193 -25.43 8.71 2.81
CA ILE A 193 -26.39 7.83 3.46
C ILE A 193 -26.84 8.46 4.76
N SER A 194 -28.16 8.50 4.98
CA SER A 194 -28.72 9.03 6.21
C SER A 194 -28.88 7.94 7.29
N PRO A 195 -28.67 8.27 8.57
CA PRO A 195 -28.96 7.36 9.68
C PRO A 195 -30.48 7.23 9.89
N LYS A 196 -31.01 5.99 9.93
CA LYS A 196 -32.44 5.71 10.19
C LYS A 196 -32.86 6.08 11.62
N ASN A 197 -31.95 5.95 12.59
CA ASN A 197 -32.22 6.17 14.01
C ASN A 197 -32.12 7.64 14.47
N ILE A 198 -31.59 8.54 13.64
CA ILE A 198 -31.36 9.95 14.03
C ILE A 198 -32.11 10.86 13.05
N LYS A 199 -33.30 11.31 13.46
CA LYS A 199 -34.13 12.21 12.63
C LYS A 199 -33.75 13.69 12.76
N ASP A 200 -33.10 14.08 13.86
CA ASP A 200 -32.71 15.46 14.14
C ASP A 200 -31.17 15.59 14.24
N LEU A 201 -30.53 15.84 13.10
CA LEU A 201 -29.10 16.17 13.04
C LEU A 201 -28.90 17.65 13.36
N LYS A 202 -28.20 17.96 14.46
CA LYS A 202 -27.83 19.34 14.81
C LYS A 202 -26.52 19.73 14.14
N PRO A 203 -26.42 20.93 13.53
CA PRO A 203 -25.16 21.47 13.04
C PRO A 203 -24.07 21.47 14.11
N GLY A 204 -22.85 21.04 13.76
CA GLY A 204 -21.71 20.97 14.66
C GLY A 204 -21.66 19.73 15.57
N GLN A 205 -22.61 18.80 15.44
CA GLN A 205 -22.59 17.55 16.19
C GLN A 205 -21.53 16.59 15.62
N VAL A 206 -20.71 16.02 16.50
CA VAL A 206 -19.71 14.99 16.16
C VAL A 206 -20.18 13.63 16.67
N PHE A 207 -20.22 12.64 15.80
CA PHE A 207 -20.48 11.23 16.12
C PHE A 207 -19.17 10.45 16.07
N SER A 208 -18.70 9.96 17.22
CA SER A 208 -17.56 9.06 17.29
C SER A 208 -18.03 7.61 17.35
N LEU A 209 -17.95 6.91 16.23
CA LEU A 209 -18.28 5.49 16.09
C LEU A 209 -17.03 4.65 16.38
N LYS A 210 -16.94 4.11 17.60
CA LYS A 210 -15.92 3.14 17.99
C LYS A 210 -16.42 1.71 17.76
N LYS A 211 -15.49 0.80 17.57
CA LYS A 211 -15.65 -0.65 17.32
C LYS A 211 -16.74 -1.40 18.10
N ASP A 212 -17.18 -0.89 19.24
CA ASP A 212 -18.13 -1.54 20.16
C ASP A 212 -19.52 -0.88 20.25
N VAL A 213 -19.78 0.22 19.54
CA VAL A 213 -21.08 0.91 19.59
C VAL A 213 -21.64 1.11 18.17
N SER A 214 -22.23 0.05 17.62
CA SER A 214 -23.00 0.09 16.39
C SER A 214 -24.47 0.45 16.67
N GLU A 215 -24.74 1.62 17.26
CA GLU A 215 -26.12 2.05 17.55
C GLU A 215 -26.79 2.79 16.39
N ILE A 216 -26.02 3.15 15.35
CA ILE A 216 -26.56 3.83 14.18
C ILE A 216 -26.91 2.79 13.11
N GLU A 217 -28.22 2.56 12.95
CA GLU A 217 -28.75 1.90 11.77
C GLU A 217 -28.74 2.88 10.60
N TRP A 218 -28.09 2.50 9.50
CA TRP A 218 -28.03 3.26 8.27
C TRP A 218 -29.16 2.84 7.32
N GLU A 219 -29.50 3.71 6.39
CA GLU A 219 -30.44 3.38 5.32
C GLU A 219 -29.98 2.15 4.53
N ASP A 220 -30.96 1.36 4.05
CA ASP A 220 -30.63 0.21 3.21
C ASP A 220 -30.16 0.74 1.86
N VAL A 221 -29.02 0.24 1.40
CA VAL A 221 -28.38 0.74 0.20
C VAL A 221 -28.73 -0.16 -0.97
N LYS A 222 -29.08 0.44 -2.10
CA LYS A 222 -29.28 -0.29 -3.35
C LYS A 222 -28.00 -0.33 -4.18
N ARG A 223 -27.84 -1.36 -5.00
CA ARG A 223 -26.75 -1.49 -5.96
C ARG A 223 -26.67 -0.25 -6.86
N GLY A 224 -25.48 0.36 -6.92
CA GLY A 224 -25.19 1.58 -7.66
C GLY A 224 -25.46 2.88 -6.90
N GLN A 225 -25.94 2.82 -5.65
CA GLN A 225 -26.10 4.00 -4.82
C GLN A 225 -24.75 4.48 -4.27
N THR A 226 -24.49 5.78 -4.41
CA THR A 226 -23.29 6.42 -3.88
C THR A 226 -23.31 6.40 -2.35
N LEU A 227 -22.29 5.77 -1.77
CA LEU A 227 -22.10 5.68 -0.33
C LEU A 227 -21.44 6.96 0.20
N VAL A 228 -20.32 7.33 -0.42
CA VAL A 228 -19.46 8.43 -0.01
C VAL A 228 -18.91 9.11 -1.25
N GLU A 229 -18.79 10.43 -1.17
CA GLU A 229 -18.17 11.28 -2.19
C GLU A 229 -17.12 12.17 -1.53
N TRP A 230 -15.97 12.36 -2.17
CA TRP A 230 -14.94 13.28 -1.71
C TRP A 230 -14.37 14.05 -2.88
N ASP A 231 -13.97 15.29 -2.59
CA ASP A 231 -13.23 16.07 -3.56
C ASP A 231 -11.77 15.62 -3.52
N THR A 232 -11.21 15.26 -4.68
CA THR A 232 -9.81 14.86 -4.78
C THR A 232 -8.86 16.07 -4.83
N HIS A 233 -9.40 17.28 -4.93
CA HIS A 233 -8.65 18.53 -5.05
C HIS A 233 -8.81 19.46 -3.85
N ALA A 234 -9.76 19.19 -2.96
CA ALA A 234 -9.94 19.96 -1.73
C ALA A 234 -9.26 19.24 -0.57
N ASP A 235 -8.04 19.65 -0.22
CA ASP A 235 -7.61 19.50 1.17
C ASP A 235 -8.62 20.28 2.01
N PRO A 236 -9.42 19.63 2.88
CA PRO A 236 -10.38 20.35 3.70
C PRO A 236 -9.56 21.16 4.71
N ILE A 237 -9.32 22.43 4.39
CA ILE A 237 -8.91 23.44 5.37
C ILE A 237 -10.16 23.66 6.22
N LEU A 238 -10.33 22.80 7.22
CA LEU A 238 -11.19 23.07 8.35
C LEU A 238 -10.50 24.20 9.12
N ALA A 239 -10.93 25.43 8.83
CA ALA A 239 -10.61 26.62 9.62
C ALA A 239 -11.34 26.58 10.97
#